data_AF-A0A9Q1HBZ6-F1
#
_entry.id   AF-A0A9Q1HBZ6-F1
#
_cell.length_a   1.000
_cell.length_b   1.000
_cell.length_c   1.000
_cell.angle_alpha   90.00
_cell.angle_beta   90.00
_cell.angle_gamma   90.00
#
_symmetry.space_group_name_H-M   'P 1'
#
loop_
_entity.id
_entity.type
_entity.pdbx_description
1 polymer ?
#
loop_
_entity_poly.entity_id
_entity_poly.type
_entity_poly.pdbx_seq_one_letter_code
_entity_poly.pdbx_strand_id
1 'polypeptide(L)'
;MSVHSSSREVKYTERGLEYEIDRRQKKFKGSISTWRRRAGHIEGLLCESNEVSALKQEQDLLEGDMTTVTNSFEEYNEVLLLAERPSSYEKLELVEREHYALLKRISGCIAKLLTDVETSSKSHKSSKSSCGSTISRKSSVQKRADAAAEAASLKAKLKYMDREAIKTKV
;
A
#
# COMPACT_ATOMS: atom_id res chain seq x y z
N MET A 1 7.16 26.40 40.37
CA MET A 1 5.70 26.17 40.42
C MET A 1 5.46 24.68 40.24
N SER A 2 5.06 23.96 41.30
CA SER A 2 4.85 22.50 41.23
C SER A 2 3.43 22.21 40.74
N VAL A 3 3.33 21.75 39.49
CA VAL A 3 2.09 21.19 38.93
C VAL A 3 1.85 19.82 39.56
N HIS A 4 0.89 19.76 40.48
CA HIS A 4 0.43 18.49 41.04
C HIS A 4 -0.51 17.85 40.01
N SER A 5 0.00 16.92 39.20
CA SER A 5 -0.86 16.03 38.41
C SER A 5 -1.63 15.13 39.38
N SER A 6 -2.84 15.54 39.75
CA SER A 6 -3.80 14.68 40.43
C SER A 6 -4.35 13.69 39.41
N SER A 7 -3.61 12.61 39.17
CA SER A 7 -4.11 11.43 38.47
C SER A 7 -5.10 10.75 39.41
N ARG A 8 -6.39 11.08 39.31
CA ARG A 8 -7.45 10.36 40.02
C ARG A 8 -7.56 8.97 39.40
N GLU A 9 -7.12 7.95 40.12
CA GLU A 9 -7.41 6.56 39.77
C GLU A 9 -8.93 6.38 39.70
N VAL A 10 -9.43 6.09 38.49
CA VAL A 10 -10.84 5.76 38.28
C VAL A 10 -11.05 4.36 38.83
N LYS A 11 -11.60 4.26 40.04
CA LYS A 11 -12.10 2.99 40.58
C LYS A 11 -13.48 2.71 40.01
N TYR A 12 -13.59 1.71 39.15
CA TYR A 12 -14.87 1.22 38.67
C TYR A 12 -15.61 0.49 39.80
N THR A 13 -16.92 0.72 39.87
CA THR A 13 -17.82 -0.22 40.56
C THR A 13 -17.99 -1.44 39.66
N GLU A 14 -18.39 -2.60 40.20
CA GLU A 14 -18.63 -3.82 39.42
C GLU A 14 -19.59 -3.58 38.23
N ARG A 15 -20.70 -2.87 38.47
CA ARG A 15 -21.63 -2.47 37.40
C ARG A 15 -21.03 -1.47 36.41
N GLY A 16 -20.17 -0.56 36.88
CA GLY A 16 -19.47 0.38 36.03
C GLY A 16 -18.48 -0.31 35.11
N LEU A 17 -17.82 -1.36 35.59
CA LEU A 17 -16.89 -2.17 34.82
C LEU A 17 -17.62 -2.97 33.72
N GLU A 18 -18.75 -3.61 34.05
CA GLU A 18 -19.59 -4.30 33.08
C GLU A 18 -20.06 -3.37 31.95
N TYR A 19 -20.54 -2.18 32.32
CA TYR A 19 -20.94 -1.16 31.34
C TYR A 19 -19.79 -0.76 30.41
N GLU A 20 -18.59 -0.60 30.96
CA GLU A 20 -17.40 -0.22 30.20
C GLU A 20 -16.97 -1.33 29.22
N ILE A 21 -17.01 -2.59 29.66
CA ILE A 21 -16.78 -3.77 28.81
C ILE A 21 -17.74 -3.76 27.63
N ASP A 22 -19.05 -3.64 27.89
CA ASP A 22 -20.08 -3.62 26.85
C ASP A 22 -19.89 -2.46 25.86
N ARG A 23 -19.58 -1.27 26.37
CA ARG A 23 -19.37 -0.07 25.56
C ARG A 23 -18.18 -0.25 24.62
N ARG A 24 -17.04 -0.72 25.13
CA ARG A 24 -15.83 -0.92 24.33
C ARG A 24 -15.96 -2.10 23.37
N GLN A 25 -16.63 -3.17 23.78
CA GLN A 25 -16.93 -4.28 22.86
C GLN A 25 -17.79 -3.81 21.68
N LYS A 26 -18.80 -2.98 21.92
CA LYS A 26 -19.61 -2.38 20.86
C LYS A 26 -18.78 -1.48 19.95
N LYS A 27 -17.88 -0.66 20.51
CA LYS A 27 -16.95 0.17 19.74
C LYS A 27 -16.06 -0.68 18.81
N PHE A 28 -15.48 -1.76 19.32
CA PHE A 28 -14.67 -2.71 18.54
C PHE A 28 -15.49 -3.40 17.43
N LYS A 29 -16.72 -3.84 17.72
CA LYS A 29 -17.60 -4.39 16.68
C LYS A 29 -17.95 -3.35 15.61
N GLY A 30 -18.13 -2.10 16.03
CA GLY A 30 -18.41 -0.96 15.15
C GLY A 30 -17.24 -0.64 14.22
N SER A 31 -16.01 -0.57 14.73
CA SER A 31 -14.80 -0.32 13.93
C SER A 31 -14.60 -1.40 12.87
N ILE A 32 -14.78 -2.68 13.22
CA ILE A 32 -14.74 -3.79 12.25
C ILE A 32 -15.79 -3.60 11.15
N SER A 33 -17.00 -3.17 11.51
CA SER A 33 -18.08 -2.98 10.54
C SER A 33 -17.78 -1.84 9.56
N THR A 34 -17.16 -0.76 10.04
CA THR A 34 -16.69 0.35 9.20
C THR A 34 -15.58 -0.13 8.27
N TRP A 35 -14.57 -0.83 8.80
CA TRP A 35 -13.48 -1.39 8.02
C TRP A 35 -14.00 -2.33 6.91
N ARG A 36 -14.95 -3.23 7.23
CA ARG A 36 -15.57 -4.14 6.25
C ARG A 36 -16.35 -3.41 5.16
N ARG A 37 -17.04 -2.32 5.50
CA ARG A 37 -17.74 -1.49 4.51
C ARG A 37 -16.76 -0.92 3.49
N ARG A 38 -15.62 -0.41 3.96
CA ARG A 38 -14.56 0.08 3.08
C ARG A 38 -13.92 -1.04 2.27
N ALA A 39 -13.63 -2.17 2.89
CA ALA A 39 -13.14 -3.35 2.18
C ALA A 39 -14.06 -3.74 1.02
N GLY A 40 -15.39 -3.78 1.25
CA GLY A 40 -16.36 -4.05 0.20
C GLY A 40 -16.41 -2.99 -0.91
N HIS A 41 -16.22 -1.71 -0.57
CA HIS A 41 -16.08 -0.64 -1.57
C HIS A 41 -14.85 -0.83 -2.46
N ILE A 42 -13.71 -1.16 -1.85
CA ILE A 42 -12.46 -1.44 -2.58
C ILE A 42 -12.61 -2.66 -3.49
N GLU A 43 -13.27 -3.72 -3.04
CA GLU A 43 -13.56 -4.90 -3.86
C GLU A 43 -14.28 -4.52 -5.16
N GLY A 44 -15.28 -3.64 -5.08
CA GLY A 44 -15.96 -3.11 -6.27
C GLY A 44 -15.02 -2.32 -7.17
N LEU A 45 -14.19 -1.45 -6.60
CA LEU A 45 -13.19 -0.68 -7.37
C LEU A 45 -12.16 -1.58 -8.05
N LEU A 46 -11.75 -2.68 -7.43
CA LEU A 46 -10.81 -3.64 -8.04
C LEU A 46 -11.40 -4.32 -9.29
N CYS A 47 -12.73 -4.40 -9.41
CA CYS A 47 -13.41 -4.95 -10.58
C CYS A 47 -13.62 -3.91 -11.70
N GLU A 48 -13.77 -2.64 -11.35
CA GLU A 48 -14.29 -1.60 -12.25
C GLU A 48 -13.27 -0.50 -12.61
N SER A 49 -12.26 -0.25 -11.76
CA SER A 49 -11.39 0.92 -11.86
C SER A 49 -10.08 0.65 -12.59
N ASN A 50 -9.75 1.52 -13.54
CA ASN A 50 -8.41 1.63 -14.14
C ASN A 50 -7.58 2.76 -13.49
N GLU A 51 -8.07 3.37 -12.42
CA GLU A 51 -7.48 4.56 -11.85
C GLU A 51 -6.65 4.24 -10.60
N VAL A 52 -5.33 4.28 -10.76
CA VAL A 52 -4.36 3.98 -9.69
C VAL A 52 -4.48 4.97 -8.52
N SER A 53 -4.78 6.25 -8.77
CA SER A 53 -4.95 7.27 -7.72
C SER A 53 -6.08 6.91 -6.77
N ALA A 54 -7.24 6.50 -7.30
CA ALA A 54 -8.39 6.11 -6.49
C ALA A 54 -8.08 4.89 -5.61
N LEU A 55 -7.40 3.88 -6.17
CA LEU A 55 -7.00 2.68 -5.41
C LEU A 55 -6.02 3.00 -4.27
N LYS A 56 -5.06 3.90 -4.50
CA LYS A 56 -4.13 4.34 -3.45
C LYS A 56 -4.83 5.11 -2.34
N GLN A 57 -5.72 6.04 -2.70
CA GLN A 57 -6.49 6.79 -1.71
C GLN A 57 -7.32 5.86 -0.82
N GLU A 58 -8.01 4.88 -1.42
CA GLU A 58 -8.79 3.92 -0.64
C GLU A 58 -7.92 2.97 0.18
N GLN A 59 -6.72 2.61 -0.30
CA GLN A 59 -5.74 1.88 0.49
C GLN A 59 -5.37 2.65 1.77
N ASP A 60 -5.01 3.93 1.65
CA ASP A 60 -4.63 4.76 2.81
C ASP A 60 -5.78 4.83 3.83
N LEU A 61 -7.02 4.99 3.35
CA LEU A 61 -8.20 5.01 4.21
C LEU A 61 -8.46 3.65 4.87
N LEU A 62 -8.20 2.54 4.18
CA LEU A 62 -8.33 1.18 4.74
C LEU A 62 -7.30 0.93 5.85
N GLU A 63 -6.07 1.41 5.68
CA GLU A 63 -5.03 1.34 6.72
C GLU A 63 -5.41 2.18 7.95
N GLY A 64 -6.01 3.36 7.75
CA GLY A 64 -6.56 4.19 8.83
C GLY A 64 -7.71 3.51 9.58
N ASP A 65 -8.64 2.87 8.86
CA ASP A 65 -9.72 2.08 9.47
C ASP A 65 -9.17 0.88 10.25
N MET A 66 -8.14 0.19 9.73
CA MET A 66 -7.49 -0.92 10.43
C MET A 66 -6.81 -0.48 11.72
N THR A 67 -6.14 0.68 11.70
CA THR A 67 -5.57 1.30 12.91
C THR A 67 -6.66 1.56 13.97
N THR A 68 -7.83 2.02 13.53
CA THR A 68 -8.98 2.23 14.42
C THR A 68 -9.50 0.91 15.01
N VAL A 69 -9.52 -0.16 14.22
CA VAL A 69 -9.85 -1.52 14.69
C VAL A 69 -8.89 -1.95 15.79
N THR A 70 -7.58 -1.88 15.56
CA THR A 70 -6.55 -2.28 16.52
C THR A 70 -6.67 -1.48 17.81
N ASN A 71 -6.73 -0.14 17.74
CA ASN A 71 -6.86 0.71 18.93
C ASN A 71 -8.14 0.39 19.73
N SER A 72 -9.27 0.19 19.04
CA SER A 72 -10.52 -0.16 19.72
C SER A 72 -10.50 -1.53 20.38
N PHE A 73 -9.71 -2.47 19.85
CA PHE A 73 -9.47 -3.77 20.48
C PHE A 73 -8.56 -3.63 21.70
N GLU A 74 -7.47 -2.88 21.60
CA GLU A 74 -6.57 -2.62 22.74
C GLU A 74 -7.33 -2.00 23.91
N GLU A 75 -8.11 -0.95 23.66
CA GLU A 75 -8.97 -0.32 24.67
C GLU A 75 -9.95 -1.33 25.30
N TYR A 76 -10.52 -2.25 24.50
CA TYR A 76 -11.42 -3.28 25.00
C TYR A 76 -10.68 -4.31 25.86
N ASN A 77 -9.51 -4.75 25.39
CA ASN A 77 -8.65 -5.71 26.08
C ASN A 77 -8.18 -5.17 27.43
N GLU A 78 -7.83 -3.89 27.53
CA GLU A 78 -7.47 -3.24 28.79
C GLU A 78 -8.58 -3.39 29.85
N VAL A 79 -9.85 -3.23 29.47
CA VAL A 79 -10.96 -3.38 30.44
C VAL A 79 -11.18 -4.83 30.82
N LEU A 80 -11.00 -5.76 29.88
CA LEU A 80 -11.07 -7.19 30.20
C LEU A 80 -9.99 -7.57 31.21
N LEU A 81 -8.76 -7.06 31.05
CA LEU A 81 -7.67 -7.27 32.00
C LEU A 81 -8.01 -6.67 33.38
N LEU A 82 -8.54 -5.45 33.43
CA LEU A 82 -9.01 -4.84 34.68
C LEU A 82 -10.14 -5.63 35.36
N ALA A 83 -10.95 -6.33 34.57
CA ALA A 83 -12.04 -7.18 35.05
C ALA A 83 -11.64 -8.64 35.28
N GLU A 84 -10.35 -8.97 35.14
CA GLU A 84 -9.82 -10.34 35.22
C GLU A 84 -10.56 -11.33 34.30
N ARG A 85 -11.07 -10.82 33.16
CA ARG A 85 -11.79 -11.61 32.16
C ARG A 85 -10.85 -12.09 31.07
N PRO A 86 -11.11 -13.30 30.52
CA PRO A 86 -10.33 -13.79 29.38
C PRO A 86 -10.54 -12.88 28.18
N SER A 87 -9.45 -12.59 27.47
CA SER A 87 -9.46 -11.93 26.18
C SER A 87 -9.23 -12.95 25.07
N SER A 88 -9.86 -12.73 23.92
CA SER A 88 -9.67 -13.53 22.71
C SER A 88 -9.28 -12.64 21.55
N TYR A 89 -8.17 -12.99 20.91
CA TYR A 89 -7.61 -12.28 19.76
C TYR A 89 -8.17 -12.80 18.42
N GLU A 90 -8.90 -13.92 18.42
CA GLU A 90 -9.36 -14.62 17.20
C GLU A 90 -10.06 -13.69 16.20
N LYS A 91 -10.91 -12.79 16.71
CA LYS A 91 -11.66 -11.86 15.85
C LYS A 91 -10.77 -10.78 15.26
N LEU A 92 -9.78 -10.28 16.01
CA LEU A 92 -8.81 -9.31 15.50
C LEU A 92 -7.91 -9.99 14.45
N GLU A 93 -7.36 -11.16 14.75
CA GLU A 93 -6.51 -11.94 13.86
C GLU A 93 -7.21 -12.27 12.53
N LEU A 94 -8.50 -12.59 12.58
CA LEU A 94 -9.30 -12.82 11.37
C LEU A 94 -9.34 -11.56 10.50
N VAL A 95 -9.64 -10.39 11.09
CA VAL A 95 -9.72 -9.12 10.37
C VAL A 95 -8.35 -8.70 9.84
N GLU A 96 -7.28 -8.90 10.60
CA GLU A 96 -5.90 -8.66 10.13
C GLU A 96 -5.58 -9.52 8.90
N ARG A 97 -5.94 -10.81 8.93
CA ARG A 97 -5.75 -11.71 7.78
C ARG A 97 -6.55 -11.26 6.55
N GLU A 98 -7.82 -10.88 6.75
CA GLU A 98 -8.66 -10.31 5.69
C GLU A 98 -8.02 -9.02 5.11
N HIS A 99 -7.46 -8.18 5.99
CA HIS A 99 -6.78 -6.93 5.62
C HIS A 99 -5.52 -7.17 4.80
N TYR A 100 -4.61 -8.04 5.24
CA TYR A 100 -3.42 -8.37 4.46
C TYR A 100 -3.77 -8.97 3.10
N ALA A 101 -4.79 -9.83 3.04
CA ALA A 101 -5.26 -10.41 1.78
C ALA A 101 -5.80 -9.35 0.82
N LEU A 102 -6.51 -8.34 1.32
CA LEU A 102 -7.01 -7.23 0.51
C LEU A 102 -5.87 -6.32 0.03
N LEU A 103 -4.96 -5.90 0.91
CA LEU A 103 -3.79 -5.09 0.54
C LEU A 103 -2.98 -5.73 -0.59
N LYS A 104 -2.72 -7.04 -0.48
CA LYS A 104 -2.00 -7.80 -1.52
C LYS A 104 -2.70 -7.72 -2.87
N ARG A 105 -4.04 -7.76 -2.89
CA ARG A 105 -4.83 -7.65 -4.13
C ARG A 105 -4.82 -6.23 -4.70
N ILE A 106 -4.94 -5.22 -3.84
CA ILE A 106 -4.80 -3.81 -4.24
C ILE A 106 -3.44 -3.58 -4.89
N SER A 107 -2.35 -3.96 -4.22
CA SER A 107 -1.00 -3.80 -4.75
C SER A 107 -0.81 -4.55 -6.07
N GLY A 108 -1.37 -5.77 -6.18
CA GLY A 108 -1.33 -6.55 -7.42
C GLY A 108 -2.10 -5.89 -8.57
N CYS A 109 -3.24 -5.26 -8.30
CA CYS A 109 -4.01 -4.51 -9.29
C CYS A 109 -3.26 -3.26 -9.75
N ILE A 110 -2.75 -2.46 -8.80
CA ILE A 110 -1.94 -1.26 -9.10
C ILE A 110 -0.73 -1.61 -9.98
N ALA A 111 -0.01 -2.69 -9.65
CA ALA A 111 1.14 -3.13 -10.43
C ALA A 111 0.76 -3.47 -11.88
N LYS A 112 -0.36 -4.16 -12.10
CA LYS A 112 -0.87 -4.49 -13.44
C LYS A 112 -1.24 -3.24 -14.23
N LEU A 113 -1.97 -2.30 -13.61
CA LEU A 113 -2.36 -1.05 -14.26
C LEU A 113 -1.14 -0.23 -14.69
N LEU A 114 -0.10 -0.17 -13.87
CA LEU A 114 1.14 0.53 -14.23
C LEU A 114 1.87 -0.14 -15.41
N THR A 115 1.91 -1.47 -15.48
CA THR A 115 2.52 -2.19 -16.61
C THR A 115 1.72 -2.05 -17.91
N ASP A 116 0.40 -2.00 -17.83
CA ASP A 116 -0.48 -1.87 -18.99
C ASP A 116 -0.35 -0.47 -19.64
N VAL A 117 -0.17 0.57 -18.82
CA VAL A 117 0.10 1.94 -19.31
C VAL A 117 1.43 2.00 -20.08
N GLU A 118 2.49 1.33 -19.61
CA GLU A 118 3.80 1.32 -20.28
C GLU A 118 3.77 0.56 -21.62
N THR A 119 3.00 -0.52 -21.71
CA THR A 119 2.86 -1.31 -22.95
C THR A 119 1.96 -0.63 -23.98
N SER A 120 0.90 0.05 -23.54
CA SER A 120 0.03 0.88 -24.39
C SER A 120 0.78 2.11 -24.93
N SER A 121 1.60 2.77 -24.11
CA SER A 121 2.40 3.92 -24.53
C SER A 121 3.49 3.58 -25.57
N LYS A 122 3.94 2.32 -25.63
CA LYS A 122 4.89 1.82 -26.64
C LYS A 122 4.24 1.46 -27.99
N SER A 123 2.96 1.11 -28.00
CA SER A 123 2.25 0.69 -29.22
C SER A 123 1.67 1.85 -30.03
N HIS A 124 1.51 3.06 -29.45
CA HIS A 124 1.02 4.24 -30.17
C HIS A 124 2.07 5.01 -31.00
N LYS A 125 3.33 4.54 -31.08
CA LYS A 125 4.38 5.16 -31.93
C LYS A 125 4.58 4.53 -33.31
N SER A 126 3.68 3.65 -33.76
CA SER A 126 3.76 3.02 -35.09
C SER A 126 2.46 3.16 -35.90
N SER A 127 1.95 4.38 -36.02
CA SER A 127 0.96 4.71 -37.06
C SER A 127 1.49 5.86 -37.90
N LYS A 128 2.54 5.58 -38.68
CA LYS A 128 2.95 6.42 -39.81
C LYS A 128 1.99 6.12 -40.96
N SER A 129 0.91 6.87 -41.06
CA SER A 129 0.21 7.05 -42.33
C SER A 129 1.07 7.96 -43.21
N SER A 130 1.98 7.39 -44.00
CA SER A 130 2.55 8.08 -45.16
C SER A 130 2.21 7.28 -46.41
N CYS A 131 1.11 7.66 -47.04
CA CYS A 131 0.98 7.51 -48.49
C CYS A 131 2.07 8.36 -49.16
N GLY A 132 2.61 7.87 -50.28
CA GLY A 132 3.50 8.67 -51.13
C GLY A 132 4.96 8.19 -51.14
N SER A 133 5.18 7.18 -51.98
CA SER A 133 6.36 6.94 -52.82
C SER A 133 7.48 7.97 -52.74
N THR A 134 8.71 7.53 -52.44
CA THR A 134 9.92 7.75 -53.29
C THR A 134 11.13 7.03 -52.66
N ILE A 135 11.75 6.21 -53.49
CA ILE A 135 13.10 5.63 -53.46
C ILE A 135 14.08 6.27 -52.46
N SER A 136 14.67 5.46 -51.57
CA SER A 136 16.10 5.57 -51.23
C SER A 136 16.60 4.35 -50.45
N ARG A 137 17.39 3.51 -51.13
CA ARG A 137 18.28 2.52 -50.51
C ARG A 137 19.44 3.29 -49.85
N LYS A 138 19.43 3.47 -48.52
CA LYS A 138 20.61 3.74 -47.66
C LYS A 138 20.13 4.02 -46.22
N SER A 139 20.15 3.05 -45.30
CA SER A 139 20.13 3.34 -43.84
C SER A 139 20.48 2.19 -42.88
N SER A 140 20.95 1.02 -43.36
CA SER A 140 21.32 -0.08 -42.44
C SER A 140 22.65 0.16 -41.69
N VAL A 141 23.52 1.02 -42.21
CA VAL A 141 24.83 1.32 -41.61
C VAL A 141 24.72 2.34 -40.48
N GLN A 142 23.84 3.34 -40.61
CA GLN A 142 23.70 4.41 -39.62
C GLN A 142 23.15 3.90 -38.28
N LYS A 143 22.12 3.03 -38.31
CA LYS A 143 21.55 2.44 -37.10
C LYS A 143 22.54 1.54 -36.33
N ARG A 144 23.51 0.92 -37.02
CA ARG A 144 24.57 0.14 -36.38
C ARG A 144 25.64 1.03 -35.74
N ALA A 145 25.95 2.17 -36.35
CA ALA A 145 26.88 3.14 -35.79
C ALA A 145 26.34 3.77 -34.49
N ASP A 146 25.05 4.13 -34.46
CA ASP A 146 24.41 4.71 -33.28
C ASP A 146 24.31 3.69 -32.13
N ALA A 147 23.98 2.42 -32.43
CA ALA A 147 23.98 1.35 -31.43
C ALA A 147 25.38 1.01 -30.91
N ALA A 148 26.41 1.09 -31.75
CA ALA A 148 27.80 0.87 -31.34
C ALA A 148 28.34 2.01 -30.47
N ALA A 149 27.96 3.26 -30.77
CA ALA A 149 28.33 4.43 -29.98
C ALA A 149 27.71 4.39 -28.57
N GLU A 150 26.42 4.03 -28.47
CA GLU A 150 25.74 3.83 -27.18
C GLU A 150 26.36 2.68 -26.37
N ALA A 151 26.68 1.56 -27.01
CA ALA A 151 27.36 0.44 -26.34
C ALA A 151 28.76 0.81 -25.83
N ALA A 152 29.50 1.64 -26.57
CA ALA A 152 30.82 2.13 -26.15
C ALA A 152 30.71 3.08 -24.95
N SER A 153 29.71 3.98 -24.95
CA SER A 153 29.44 4.89 -23.83
C SER A 153 29.11 4.15 -22.54
N LEU A 154 28.22 3.14 -22.61
CA LEU A 154 27.87 2.29 -21.47
C LEU A 154 29.08 1.51 -20.93
N LYS A 155 29.91 0.96 -21.83
CA LYS A 155 31.13 0.22 -21.44
C LYS A 155 32.17 1.13 -20.78
N ALA A 156 32.31 2.38 -21.23
CA ALA A 156 33.20 3.36 -20.61
C ALA A 156 32.70 3.75 -19.21
N LYS A 157 31.38 3.94 -19.04
CA LYS A 157 30.77 4.27 -17.75
C LYS A 157 30.95 3.16 -16.71
N LEU A 158 30.79 1.90 -17.11
CA LEU A 158 31.05 0.75 -16.23
C LEU A 158 32.51 0.68 -15.79
N LYS A 159 33.47 0.86 -16.71
CA LYS A 159 34.90 0.87 -16.36
C LYS A 159 35.28 2.01 -15.41
N TYR A 160 34.61 3.16 -15.50
CA TYR A 160 34.84 4.27 -14.57
C TYR A 160 34.35 3.92 -13.17
N MET A 161 33.15 3.35 -13.05
CA MET A 161 32.61 2.90 -11.76
C MET A 161 33.46 1.80 -11.12
N ASP A 162 33.97 0.84 -11.89
CA ASP A 162 34.88 -0.19 -11.37
C ASP A 162 36.20 0.40 -10.86
N ARG A 163 36.73 1.43 -11.52
CA ARG A 163 37.94 2.14 -11.07
C ARG A 163 37.69 2.94 -9.78
N GLU A 164 36.52 3.56 -9.62
CA GLU A 164 36.15 4.25 -8.38
C GLU A 164 35.88 3.29 -7.22
N ALA A 165 35.30 2.11 -7.50
CA ALA A 165 35.09 1.05 -6.50
C ALA A 165 36.41 0.43 -6.01
N ILE A 166 37.46 0.41 -6.83
CA ILE A 166 38.80 -0.04 -6.42
C ILE A 166 39.53 1.07 -5.64
N LYS A 167 39.29 2.35 -5.95
CA LYS A 167 39.90 3.49 -5.24
C LYS A 167 39.35 3.74 -3.83
N THR A 168 38.22 3.13 -3.50
CA THR A 168 37.53 3.25 -2.19
C THR A 168 37.78 2.05 -1.26
N LYS A 169 38.62 1.09 -1.68
CA LYS A 169 39.05 -0.08 -0.87
C LYS A 169 40.53 -0.05 -0.47
N VAL A 170 41.16 1.13 -0.47
CA VAL A 170 42.48 1.35 0.16
C VAL A 170 42.30 2.34 1.30
#